data_AF-A0A383AP64-F1
#
_entry.id   AF-A0A383AP64-F1
#
_cell.length_a   1.000
_cell.length_b   1.000
_cell.length_c   1.000
_cell.angle_alpha   90.00
_cell.angle_beta   90.00
_cell.angle_gamma   90.00
#
_symmetry.space_group_name_H-M   'P 1'
#
loop_
_entity.id
_entity.type
_entity.pdbx_description
1 polymer ?
#
loop_
_entity_poly.entity_id
_entity_poly.type
_entity_poly.pdbx_seq_one_letter_code
_entity_poly.pdbx_strand_id
1 'polypeptide(L)'
;DPQVYPLESRRNMSPWITPAVDTERGLFIFGIGSSAPQQPDVAGTDGEWPDRLYHGSTVALDYRTGELVWWAQHHTDMWNNDAVYDHLLVDSSLDPNPPDALGVNPDVTPGESRDLVIGSFSKDAIFYAYDRSDGAFIYARPTAYQNVIEGYDGITGAYITNPEAVMSADMDREVTICRENRQVPQGAYSPLSNAYYVPAYNGRCSVNTVTSLTPTLETGYNTSTVQSVPSPISHLGQPEAIDVSTGQTL
;
A
#
# COMPACT_ATOMS: atom_id res chain seq x y z
N ASP A 1 20.19 9.08 -3.36
CA ASP A 1 19.74 8.95 -1.96
C ASP A 1 18.27 9.33 -1.97
N PRO A 2 17.35 8.38 -1.73
CA PRO A 2 15.91 8.61 -1.84
C PRO A 2 15.37 9.53 -0.73
N GLN A 3 16.20 9.93 0.23
CA GLN A 3 15.76 10.75 1.37
C GLN A 3 16.09 12.23 1.13
N VAL A 4 15.30 12.87 0.28
CA VAL A 4 15.56 14.21 -0.29
C VAL A 4 15.38 15.37 0.71
N TYR A 5 14.74 15.14 1.88
CA TYR A 5 14.46 16.19 2.87
C TYR A 5 15.08 15.92 4.27
N PRO A 6 15.42 16.95 5.07
CA PRO A 6 16.20 16.81 6.31
C PRO A 6 15.54 15.92 7.37
N LEU A 7 16.34 15.20 8.17
CA LEU A 7 15.84 14.26 9.18
C LEU A 7 14.89 14.92 10.18
N GLU A 8 15.20 16.14 10.62
CA GLU A 8 14.38 16.94 11.53
C GLU A 8 12.99 17.31 10.97
N SER A 9 12.83 17.22 9.65
CA SER A 9 11.57 17.48 8.94
C SER A 9 10.77 16.20 8.67
N ARG A 10 11.34 15.01 8.90
CA ARG A 10 10.68 13.70 8.73
C ARG A 10 9.84 13.37 9.95
N ARG A 11 8.53 13.27 9.77
CA ARG A 11 7.56 13.14 10.87
C ARG A 11 6.59 12.00 10.62
N ASN A 12 6.01 11.50 11.72
CA ASN A 12 4.84 10.62 11.78
C ASN A 12 5.01 9.17 11.28
N MET A 13 6.01 8.88 10.46
CA MET A 13 6.26 7.54 9.94
C MET A 13 6.44 6.51 11.06
N SER A 14 5.54 5.51 11.12
CA SER A 14 5.54 4.49 12.17
C SER A 14 5.01 3.14 11.68
N PRO A 15 5.58 2.01 12.16
CA PRO A 15 5.02 0.67 12.00
C PRO A 15 4.16 0.33 13.23
N TRP A 16 2.85 0.56 13.15
CA TRP A 16 1.95 0.44 14.31
C TRP A 16 1.16 -0.87 14.36
N ILE A 17 1.49 -1.84 13.50
CA ILE A 17 0.94 -3.21 13.49
C ILE A 17 2.07 -4.21 13.75
N THR A 18 1.70 -5.39 14.27
CA THR A 18 2.62 -6.49 14.54
C THR A 18 3.32 -6.97 13.26
N PRO A 19 4.66 -7.11 13.27
CA PRO A 19 5.41 -7.63 12.12
C PRO A 19 5.20 -9.14 11.94
N ALA A 20 5.35 -9.59 10.70
CA ALA A 20 5.55 -11.00 10.40
C ALA A 20 7.00 -11.42 10.67
N VAL A 21 7.18 -12.70 11.01
CA VAL A 21 8.50 -13.27 11.32
C VAL A 21 8.76 -14.44 10.39
N ASP A 22 9.70 -14.27 9.45
CA ASP A 22 10.23 -15.37 8.65
C ASP A 22 11.39 -16.00 9.44
N THR A 23 11.13 -17.14 10.07
CA THR A 23 12.13 -17.83 10.91
C THR A 23 13.17 -18.61 10.10
N GLU A 24 12.89 -18.91 8.83
CA GLU A 24 13.79 -19.60 7.93
C GLU A 24 14.89 -18.66 7.42
N ARG A 25 14.49 -17.47 6.95
CA ARG A 25 15.40 -16.43 6.44
C ARG A 25 15.94 -15.53 7.54
N GLY A 26 15.25 -15.49 8.66
CA GLY A 26 15.58 -14.64 9.78
C GLY A 26 15.20 -13.17 9.57
N LEU A 27 13.98 -12.92 9.09
CA LEU A 27 13.49 -11.59 8.76
C LEU A 27 12.30 -11.17 9.65
N PHE A 28 12.27 -9.90 10.03
CA PHE A 28 11.03 -9.18 10.35
C PHE A 28 10.50 -8.53 9.08
N ILE A 29 9.28 -8.86 8.68
CA ILE A 29 8.61 -8.30 7.49
C ILE A 29 7.39 -7.52 7.94
N PHE A 30 7.33 -6.23 7.62
CA PHE A 30 6.24 -5.36 8.07
C PHE A 30 6.10 -4.10 7.21
N GLY A 31 4.94 -3.46 7.35
CA GLY A 31 4.60 -2.24 6.66
C GLY A 31 4.96 -0.96 7.41
N ILE A 32 5.20 0.11 6.64
CA ILE A 32 5.50 1.45 7.15
C ILE A 32 4.39 2.43 6.77
N GLY A 33 3.89 3.16 7.77
CA GLY A 33 2.78 4.09 7.61
C GLY A 33 3.15 5.42 6.97
N SER A 34 2.21 6.35 7.08
CA SER A 34 2.25 7.65 6.42
C SER A 34 3.29 8.60 7.01
N SER A 35 3.91 9.42 6.15
CA SER A 35 4.77 10.53 6.56
C SER A 35 4.00 11.86 6.60
N ALA A 36 4.55 12.85 7.29
CA ALA A 36 4.09 14.24 7.24
C ALA A 36 5.24 15.20 6.86
N PRO A 37 4.99 16.24 6.04
CA PRO A 37 3.74 16.51 5.31
C PRO A 37 3.46 15.48 4.20
N GLN A 38 2.20 15.37 3.76
CA GLN A 38 1.77 14.37 2.77
C GLN A 38 1.96 14.82 1.32
N GLN A 39 2.02 16.12 1.05
CA GLN A 39 2.18 16.69 -0.28
C GLN A 39 3.64 16.59 -0.75
N PRO A 40 3.93 15.95 -1.90
CA PRO A 40 5.30 15.83 -2.43
C PRO A 40 6.01 17.18 -2.60
N ASP A 41 5.35 18.15 -3.23
CA ASP A 41 5.92 19.49 -3.47
C ASP A 41 6.42 20.14 -2.17
N VAL A 42 5.65 19.99 -1.09
CA VAL A 42 5.96 20.56 0.23
C VAL A 42 7.09 19.78 0.91
N ALA A 43 7.18 18.47 0.64
CA ALA A 43 8.28 17.62 1.08
C ALA A 43 9.55 17.77 0.20
N GLY A 44 9.48 18.51 -0.91
CA GLY A 44 10.58 18.70 -1.86
C GLY A 44 10.79 17.53 -2.81
N THR A 45 9.74 16.76 -3.11
CA THR A 45 9.74 15.64 -4.06
C THR A 45 8.67 15.84 -5.13
N ASP A 46 8.68 15.03 -6.19
CA ASP A 46 7.68 15.05 -7.26
C ASP A 46 6.57 13.99 -7.08
N GLY A 47 6.76 13.06 -6.13
CA GLY A 47 5.80 11.99 -5.86
C GLY A 47 5.92 10.80 -6.81
N GLU A 48 6.96 10.78 -7.64
CA GLU A 48 7.23 9.68 -8.58
C GLU A 48 8.03 8.57 -7.89
N TRP A 49 7.84 7.33 -8.35
CA TRP A 49 8.52 6.18 -7.76
C TRP A 49 10.04 6.20 -8.02
N PRO A 50 10.88 5.84 -7.02
CA PRO A 50 10.57 5.73 -5.60
C PRO A 50 10.56 7.11 -4.92
N ASP A 51 9.65 7.31 -3.97
CA ASP A 51 9.47 8.61 -3.30
C ASP A 51 9.55 8.46 -1.77
N ARG A 52 10.14 9.44 -1.07
CA ARG A 52 10.12 9.56 0.41
C ARG A 52 10.28 8.23 1.18
N LEU A 53 11.20 7.37 0.74
CA LEU A 53 11.38 6.04 1.34
C LEU A 53 11.67 6.14 2.86
N TYR A 54 11.08 5.28 3.69
CA TYR A 54 10.32 4.05 3.37
C TYR A 54 8.81 4.16 3.64
N HIS A 55 8.20 5.33 3.54
CA HIS A 55 6.75 5.44 3.76
C HIS A 55 5.96 4.62 2.72
N GLY A 56 4.76 4.14 3.07
CA GLY A 56 3.92 3.39 2.13
C GLY A 56 4.60 2.12 1.58
N SER A 57 5.50 1.52 2.35
CA SER A 57 6.34 0.39 1.91
C SER A 57 6.23 -0.81 2.85
N THR A 58 6.39 -2.00 2.27
CA THR A 58 6.82 -3.19 3.01
C THR A 58 8.33 -3.17 3.15
N VAL A 59 8.84 -3.49 4.33
CA VAL A 59 10.28 -3.63 4.59
C VAL A 59 10.56 -4.99 5.22
N ALA A 60 11.73 -5.54 4.89
CA ALA A 60 12.29 -6.70 5.57
C ALA A 60 13.60 -6.32 6.24
N LEU A 61 13.67 -6.56 7.56
CA LEU A 61 14.87 -6.35 8.36
C LEU A 61 15.39 -7.69 8.87
N ASP A 62 16.71 -7.86 8.96
CA ASP A 62 17.30 -8.97 9.71
C ASP A 62 16.87 -8.88 11.18
N TYR A 63 16.27 -9.96 11.72
CA TYR A 63 15.63 -9.88 13.04
C TYR A 63 16.63 -9.68 14.20
N ARG A 64 17.93 -9.95 13.98
CA ARG A 64 18.97 -9.85 15.01
C ARG A 64 19.64 -8.49 15.03
N THR A 65 19.89 -7.94 13.86
CA THR A 65 20.71 -6.74 13.65
C THR A 65 19.86 -5.50 13.36
N GLY A 66 18.65 -5.69 12.82
CA GLY A 66 17.82 -4.61 12.32
C GLY A 66 18.28 -4.03 10.98
N GLU A 67 19.26 -4.67 10.31
CA GLU A 67 19.71 -4.25 8.98
C GLU A 67 18.61 -4.46 7.93
N LEU A 68 18.43 -3.48 7.04
CA LEU A 68 17.49 -3.58 5.93
C LEU A 68 18.00 -4.58 4.90
N VAL A 69 17.18 -5.60 4.62
CA VAL A 69 17.48 -6.64 3.61
C VAL A 69 16.84 -6.29 2.27
N TRP A 70 15.54 -5.99 2.27
CA TRP A 70 14.81 -5.56 1.09
C TRP A 70 13.62 -4.66 1.46
N TRP A 71 13.07 -3.97 0.47
CA TRP A 71 11.86 -3.15 0.60
C TRP A 71 11.07 -3.14 -0.71
N ALA A 72 9.76 -2.92 -0.61
CA ALA A 72 8.86 -2.73 -1.74
C ALA A 72 7.89 -1.58 -1.43
N GLN A 73 7.91 -0.51 -2.23
CA GLN A 73 7.05 0.64 -2.03
C GLN A 73 5.75 0.51 -2.83
N HIS A 74 4.61 0.54 -2.14
CA HIS A 74 3.27 0.38 -2.74
C HIS A 74 2.71 1.71 -3.22
N HIS A 75 3.03 2.80 -2.54
CA HIS A 75 2.60 4.13 -2.95
C HIS A 75 3.46 5.19 -2.28
N THR A 76 3.51 6.37 -2.88
CA THR A 76 3.81 7.58 -2.11
C THR A 76 2.56 7.99 -1.33
N ASP A 77 2.62 7.92 0.00
CA ASP A 77 1.43 8.23 0.80
C ASP A 77 1.13 9.73 0.84
N MET A 78 0.11 10.13 0.10
CA MET A 78 -0.44 11.48 0.11
C MET A 78 -1.79 11.59 0.85
N TRP A 79 -2.34 10.46 1.33
CA TRP A 79 -3.76 10.33 1.66
C TRP A 79 -4.03 9.67 3.01
N ASN A 80 -3.00 9.51 3.83
CA ASN A 80 -3.05 8.78 5.09
C ASN A 80 -3.45 7.32 4.86
N ASN A 81 -2.92 6.72 3.79
CA ASN A 81 -3.25 5.39 3.29
C ASN A 81 -2.68 4.26 4.14
N ASP A 82 -1.57 4.51 4.82
CA ASP A 82 -0.93 3.65 5.81
C ASP A 82 -0.76 2.20 5.34
N ALA A 83 0.37 1.89 4.71
CA ALA A 83 0.70 0.55 4.25
C ALA A 83 1.21 -0.37 5.39
N VAL A 84 0.52 -0.41 6.52
CA VAL A 84 0.95 -1.10 7.76
C VAL A 84 0.16 -2.35 8.10
N TYR A 85 -0.91 -2.66 7.37
CA TYR A 85 -1.77 -3.80 7.70
C TYR A 85 -1.07 -5.14 7.48
N ASP A 86 -1.80 -6.24 7.70
CA ASP A 86 -1.24 -7.59 7.77
C ASP A 86 -0.38 -7.98 6.55
N HIS A 87 0.83 -8.46 6.86
CA HIS A 87 1.78 -9.12 5.94
C HIS A 87 1.77 -10.62 6.25
N LEU A 88 0.98 -11.41 5.51
CA LEU A 88 0.92 -12.86 5.73
C LEU A 88 1.99 -13.55 4.90
N LEU A 89 2.76 -14.43 5.54
CA LEU A 89 3.77 -15.26 4.87
C LEU A 89 3.12 -16.57 4.44
N VAL A 90 3.12 -16.84 3.15
CA VAL A 90 2.49 -18.03 2.56
C VAL A 90 3.37 -18.61 1.48
N ASP A 91 3.16 -19.89 1.15
CA ASP A 91 3.80 -20.53 0.01
C ASP A 91 2.70 -20.95 -0.96
N SER A 92 2.81 -20.56 -2.23
CA SER A 92 1.79 -20.86 -3.24
C SER A 92 2.44 -21.13 -4.58
N SER A 93 1.88 -22.10 -5.31
CA SER A 93 2.04 -22.16 -6.76
C SER A 93 1.41 -20.92 -7.38
N LEU A 94 2.01 -20.34 -8.42
CA LEU A 94 1.53 -19.13 -9.06
C LEU A 94 1.01 -19.41 -10.47
N ASP A 95 -0.16 -18.88 -10.79
CA ASP A 95 -0.69 -18.76 -12.16
C ASP A 95 -1.52 -17.46 -12.24
N PRO A 96 -0.89 -16.28 -12.08
CA PRO A 96 -1.62 -15.04 -11.84
C PRO A 96 -2.46 -14.63 -13.06
N ASN A 97 -3.75 -14.47 -12.82
CA ASN A 97 -4.71 -13.91 -13.74
C ASN A 97 -5.78 -13.13 -12.94
N PRO A 98 -5.42 -12.09 -12.18
CA PRO A 98 -6.38 -11.40 -11.33
C PRO A 98 -7.39 -10.58 -12.15
N PRO A 99 -8.64 -10.44 -11.68
CA PRO A 99 -9.57 -9.46 -12.24
C PRO A 99 -9.05 -8.04 -11.97
N ASP A 100 -9.26 -7.13 -12.93
CA ASP A 100 -8.92 -5.71 -12.81
C ASP A 100 -7.49 -5.46 -12.32
N ALA A 101 -6.55 -6.27 -12.82
CA ALA A 101 -5.15 -6.24 -12.41
C ALA A 101 -4.57 -4.82 -12.51
N LEU A 102 -3.93 -4.36 -11.43
CA LEU A 102 -3.16 -3.12 -11.42
C LEU A 102 -1.74 -3.37 -11.94
N GLY A 103 -1.22 -4.58 -11.77
CA GLY A 103 0.04 -5.03 -12.35
C GLY A 103 0.21 -6.53 -12.15
N VAL A 104 0.85 -7.18 -13.12
CA VAL A 104 1.23 -8.60 -13.06
C VAL A 104 2.64 -8.73 -13.59
N ASN A 105 3.51 -9.41 -12.85
CA ASN A 105 4.88 -9.64 -13.27
C ASN A 105 4.92 -10.67 -14.42
N PRO A 106 5.38 -10.27 -15.62
CA PRO A 106 5.42 -11.16 -16.77
C PRO A 106 6.46 -12.28 -16.66
N ASP A 107 7.41 -12.18 -15.71
CA ASP A 107 8.45 -13.18 -15.49
C ASP A 107 8.01 -14.32 -14.55
N VAL A 108 6.78 -14.26 -14.02
CA VAL A 108 6.20 -15.35 -13.23
C VAL A 108 6.00 -16.56 -14.13
N THR A 109 6.61 -17.68 -13.74
CA THR A 109 6.41 -18.96 -14.45
C THR A 109 5.16 -19.66 -13.91
N PRO A 110 4.13 -19.91 -14.74
CA PRO A 110 2.93 -20.61 -14.28
C PRO A 110 3.24 -21.99 -13.68
N GLY A 111 2.67 -22.27 -12.53
CA GLY A 111 2.89 -23.49 -11.75
C GLY A 111 4.14 -23.48 -10.86
N GLU A 112 4.98 -22.44 -10.93
CA GLU A 112 6.13 -22.30 -10.04
C GLU A 112 5.67 -21.94 -8.63
N SER A 113 6.17 -22.65 -7.63
CA SER A 113 5.93 -22.31 -6.22
C SER A 113 6.86 -21.19 -5.78
N ARG A 114 6.29 -20.19 -5.11
CA ARG A 114 7.01 -19.06 -4.53
C ARG A 114 6.67 -18.88 -3.05
N ASP A 115 7.65 -18.38 -2.33
CA ASP A 115 7.51 -17.96 -0.93
C ASP A 115 7.08 -16.49 -0.94
N LEU A 116 5.87 -16.23 -0.51
CA LEU A 116 5.21 -14.94 -0.66
C LEU A 116 5.03 -14.24 0.66
N VAL A 117 5.03 -12.91 0.59
CA VAL A 117 4.32 -12.04 1.52
C VAL A 117 3.12 -11.45 0.79
N ILE A 118 1.94 -11.66 1.37
CA ILE A 118 0.66 -11.24 0.78
C ILE A 118 -0.16 -10.42 1.75
N GLY A 119 -1.10 -9.65 1.19
CA GLY A 119 -2.14 -8.99 1.96
C GLY A 119 -2.64 -7.73 1.29
N SER A 120 -3.66 -7.14 1.89
CA SER A 120 -4.07 -5.77 1.58
C SER A 120 -3.43 -4.81 2.57
N PHE A 121 -2.27 -4.29 2.24
CA PHE A 121 -1.40 -3.60 3.21
C PHE A 121 -1.90 -2.21 3.63
N SER A 122 -2.71 -1.56 2.79
CA SER A 122 -3.16 -0.19 2.99
C SER A 122 -4.68 -0.09 3.10
N LYS A 123 -5.17 1.10 3.49
CA LYS A 123 -6.61 1.39 3.58
C LYS A 123 -7.31 1.23 2.25
N ASP A 124 -6.64 1.50 1.12
CA ASP A 124 -7.15 1.32 -0.25
C ASP A 124 -7.66 -0.10 -0.57
N ALA A 125 -7.29 -1.08 0.24
CA ALA A 125 -7.61 -2.49 0.06
C ALA A 125 -7.15 -3.06 -1.29
N ILE A 126 -6.04 -2.58 -1.84
CA ILE A 126 -5.36 -3.29 -2.92
C ILE A 126 -4.72 -4.53 -2.31
N PHE A 127 -4.97 -5.71 -2.87
CA PHE A 127 -4.27 -6.94 -2.55
C PHE A 127 -2.95 -6.99 -3.31
N TYR A 128 -1.88 -7.35 -2.62
CA TYR A 128 -0.54 -7.49 -3.17
C TYR A 128 0.02 -8.89 -2.91
N ALA A 129 0.86 -9.35 -3.83
CA ALA A 129 1.77 -10.46 -3.62
C ALA A 129 3.19 -10.05 -4.02
N TYR A 130 4.15 -10.28 -3.12
CA TYR A 130 5.58 -10.10 -3.34
C TYR A 130 6.34 -11.37 -2.95
N ASP A 131 7.46 -11.68 -3.60
CA ASP A 131 8.39 -12.71 -3.12
C ASP A 131 9.02 -12.22 -1.80
N ARG A 132 8.89 -13.01 -0.73
CA ARG A 132 9.38 -12.59 0.60
C ARG A 132 10.91 -12.73 0.74
N SER A 133 11.59 -13.29 -0.25
CA SER A 133 13.05 -13.46 -0.24
C SER A 133 13.78 -12.17 -0.58
N ASP A 134 13.28 -11.43 -1.58
CA ASP A 134 13.94 -10.24 -2.14
C ASP A 134 13.00 -9.05 -2.37
N GLY A 135 11.70 -9.19 -2.08
CA GLY A 135 10.70 -8.15 -2.29
C GLY A 135 10.27 -7.98 -3.75
N ALA A 136 10.58 -8.94 -4.64
CA ALA A 136 10.15 -8.88 -6.04
C ALA A 136 8.63 -8.83 -6.16
N PHE A 137 8.12 -7.91 -6.98
CA PHE A 137 6.69 -7.78 -7.25
C PHE A 137 6.17 -8.99 -8.02
N ILE A 138 5.03 -9.55 -7.60
CA ILE A 138 4.36 -10.64 -8.32
C ILE A 138 3.08 -10.13 -9.00
N TYR A 139 2.11 -9.63 -8.25
CA TYR A 139 0.93 -8.97 -8.80
C TYR A 139 0.21 -8.12 -7.76
N ALA A 140 -0.67 -7.23 -8.23
CA ALA A 140 -1.60 -6.48 -7.41
C ALA A 140 -2.96 -6.31 -8.09
N ARG A 141 -4.03 -6.30 -7.29
CA ARG A 141 -5.41 -6.04 -7.74
C ARG A 141 -6.25 -5.40 -6.65
N PRO A 142 -7.26 -4.57 -6.98
CA PRO A 142 -8.15 -4.00 -5.99
C PRO A 142 -9.09 -5.07 -5.40
N THR A 143 -9.49 -4.90 -4.14
CA THR A 143 -10.62 -5.67 -3.53
C THR A 143 -11.85 -4.81 -3.30
N ALA A 144 -11.76 -3.51 -3.55
CA ALA A 144 -12.82 -2.52 -3.42
C ALA A 144 -12.45 -1.32 -4.28
N TYR A 145 -13.41 -0.43 -4.53
CA TYR A 145 -13.14 0.73 -5.37
C TYR A 145 -12.17 1.71 -4.69
N GLN A 146 -11.04 1.97 -5.36
CA GLN A 146 -10.08 3.00 -4.98
C GLN A 146 -9.72 3.84 -6.21
N ASN A 147 -9.33 5.10 -6.00
CA ASN A 147 -8.94 5.99 -7.10
C ASN A 147 -7.54 6.59 -6.96
N VAL A 148 -6.72 6.08 -6.05
CA VAL A 148 -5.40 6.62 -5.73
C VAL A 148 -4.28 6.01 -6.58
N ILE A 149 -4.43 4.76 -6.99
CA ILE A 149 -3.46 4.02 -7.81
C ILE A 149 -4.11 3.56 -9.11
N GLU A 150 -3.49 3.87 -10.24
CA GLU A 150 -3.92 3.41 -11.58
C GLU A 150 -3.26 2.09 -11.96
N GLY A 151 -2.05 1.83 -11.48
CA GLY A 151 -1.33 0.61 -11.83
C GLY A 151 0.02 0.46 -11.15
N TYR A 152 0.67 -0.64 -11.48
CA TYR A 152 2.04 -0.97 -11.10
C TYR A 152 2.79 -1.48 -12.34
N ASP A 153 4.03 -1.04 -12.50
CA ASP A 153 4.94 -1.67 -13.45
C ASP A 153 5.16 -3.13 -13.04
N GLY A 154 4.84 -4.07 -13.93
CA GLY A 154 4.86 -5.50 -13.62
C GLY A 154 6.26 -6.04 -13.30
N ILE A 155 7.33 -5.44 -13.81
CA ILE A 155 8.71 -5.91 -13.59
C ILE A 155 9.25 -5.38 -12.26
N THR A 156 9.02 -4.09 -11.99
CA THR A 156 9.67 -3.37 -10.89
C THR A 156 8.78 -3.19 -9.67
N GLY A 157 7.46 -3.29 -9.83
CA GLY A 157 6.49 -2.90 -8.82
C GLY A 157 6.38 -1.39 -8.60
N ALA A 158 6.93 -0.57 -9.51
CA ALA A 158 6.80 0.88 -9.44
C ALA A 158 5.33 1.31 -9.56
N TYR A 159 4.83 2.07 -8.59
CA TYR A 159 3.44 2.53 -8.60
C TYR A 159 3.21 3.60 -9.66
N ILE A 160 1.98 3.64 -10.18
CA ILE A 160 1.47 4.69 -11.04
C ILE A 160 0.29 5.32 -10.30
N THR A 161 0.50 6.51 -9.76
CA THR A 161 -0.53 7.25 -9.02
C THR A 161 -1.51 7.91 -9.99
N ASN A 162 -2.80 7.92 -9.64
CA ASN A 162 -3.79 8.69 -10.38
C ASN A 162 -3.46 10.20 -10.28
N PRO A 163 -3.22 10.90 -11.41
CA PRO A 163 -2.89 12.33 -11.40
C PRO A 163 -3.96 13.21 -10.72
N GLU A 164 -5.23 12.80 -10.75
CA GLU A 164 -6.34 13.50 -10.09
C GLU A 164 -6.31 13.33 -8.57
N ALA A 165 -5.66 12.27 -8.07
CA ALA A 165 -5.47 12.02 -6.64
C ALA A 165 -4.23 12.71 -6.07
N VAL A 166 -3.30 13.22 -6.90
CA VAL A 166 -2.07 13.87 -6.42
C VAL A 166 -2.38 15.11 -5.59
N MET A 167 -1.92 15.13 -4.34
CA MET A 167 -2.02 16.30 -3.46
C MET A 167 -0.89 17.29 -3.77
N SER A 168 -1.21 18.51 -4.19
CA SER A 168 -0.23 19.57 -4.48
C SER A 168 -0.20 20.67 -3.42
N ALA A 169 0.84 21.52 -3.46
CA ALA A 169 0.94 22.73 -2.65
C ALA A 169 0.03 23.86 -3.18
N ASP A 170 -1.26 23.58 -3.35
CA ASP A 170 -2.26 24.52 -3.83
C ASP A 170 -3.51 24.46 -2.93
N MET A 171 -3.78 25.54 -2.21
CA MET A 171 -4.90 25.62 -1.25
C MET A 171 -6.26 25.72 -1.93
N ASP A 172 -6.31 26.16 -3.20
CA ASP A 172 -7.54 26.27 -3.98
C ASP A 172 -7.89 24.96 -4.71
N ARG A 173 -6.96 24.00 -4.72
CA ARG A 173 -7.17 22.68 -5.31
C ARG A 173 -7.81 21.72 -4.31
N GLU A 174 -8.98 21.22 -4.68
CA GLU A 174 -9.62 20.08 -4.01
C GLU A 174 -9.40 18.81 -4.82
N VAL A 175 -9.10 17.71 -4.14
CA VAL A 175 -9.02 16.36 -4.74
C VAL A 175 -9.96 15.41 -4.04
N THR A 176 -10.69 14.60 -4.81
CA THR A 176 -11.59 13.57 -4.25
C THR A 176 -10.83 12.26 -4.14
N ILE A 177 -10.73 11.73 -2.93
CA ILE A 177 -9.95 10.53 -2.62
C ILE A 177 -10.87 9.42 -2.10
N CYS A 178 -10.89 8.32 -2.82
CA CYS A 178 -11.58 7.09 -2.48
C CYS A 178 -10.53 6.03 -2.16
N ARG A 179 -10.36 5.73 -0.87
CA ARG A 179 -9.45 4.66 -0.42
C ARG A 179 -9.95 3.94 0.83
N GLU A 180 -11.06 4.32 1.44
CA GLU A 180 -11.39 3.89 2.81
C GLU A 180 -12.03 2.51 2.75
N ASN A 181 -11.25 1.49 2.43
CA ASN A 181 -11.80 0.21 2.01
C ASN A 181 -11.49 -0.96 2.94
N ARG A 182 -10.50 -0.78 3.83
CA ARG A 182 -10.28 -1.63 5.00
C ARG A 182 -9.67 -0.82 6.14
N GLN A 183 -9.71 -1.37 7.34
CA GLN A 183 -9.05 -0.77 8.52
C GLN A 183 -8.23 -1.83 9.26
N VAL A 184 -7.93 -1.55 10.53
CA VAL A 184 -7.22 -2.39 11.49
C VAL A 184 -7.61 -3.87 11.50
N PRO A 185 -8.90 -4.29 11.35
CA PRO A 185 -9.23 -5.72 11.28
C PRO A 185 -8.40 -6.43 10.22
N GLN A 186 -7.63 -7.43 10.66
CA GLN A 186 -6.68 -8.14 9.80
C GLN A 186 -7.40 -9.09 8.83
N GLY A 187 -6.79 -9.31 7.67
CA GLY A 187 -7.13 -10.43 6.82
C GLY A 187 -6.68 -11.75 7.42
N ALA A 188 -7.08 -12.85 6.80
CA ALA A 188 -6.71 -14.20 7.20
C ALA A 188 -6.38 -15.03 5.97
N TYR A 189 -5.52 -16.04 6.12
CA TYR A 189 -5.20 -16.99 5.05
C TYR A 189 -5.61 -18.40 5.45
N SER A 190 -6.11 -19.18 4.49
CA SER A 190 -6.40 -20.60 4.65
C SER A 190 -5.56 -21.44 3.67
N PRO A 191 -4.65 -22.30 4.15
CA PRO A 191 -3.89 -23.20 3.28
C PRO A 191 -4.76 -24.29 2.63
N LEU A 192 -5.97 -24.54 3.14
CA LEU A 192 -6.89 -25.54 2.58
C LEU A 192 -7.55 -25.06 1.28
N SER A 193 -7.81 -23.75 1.19
CA SER A 193 -8.40 -23.10 0.01
C SER A 193 -7.39 -22.27 -0.78
N ASN A 194 -6.15 -22.19 -0.31
CA ASN A 194 -5.12 -21.29 -0.81
C ASN A 194 -5.63 -19.84 -1.00
N ALA A 195 -6.39 -19.34 -0.02
CA ALA A 195 -7.12 -18.09 -0.17
C ALA A 195 -6.87 -17.10 0.97
N TYR A 196 -6.75 -15.83 0.59
CA TYR A 196 -6.73 -14.67 1.48
C TYR A 196 -8.15 -14.11 1.66
N TYR A 197 -8.61 -14.00 2.90
CA TYR A 197 -9.91 -13.47 3.28
C TYR A 197 -9.73 -12.09 3.88
N VAL A 198 -10.39 -11.08 3.29
CA VAL A 198 -10.28 -9.68 3.74
C VAL A 198 -11.67 -9.10 4.02
N PRO A 199 -11.89 -8.44 5.18
CA PRO A 199 -13.14 -7.74 5.47
C PRO A 199 -13.18 -6.37 4.78
N ALA A 200 -13.05 -6.35 3.45
CA ALA A 200 -13.09 -5.12 2.67
C ALA A 200 -14.51 -4.54 2.55
N TYR A 201 -14.57 -3.26 2.26
CA TYR A 201 -15.80 -2.49 2.11
C TYR A 201 -15.54 -1.30 1.17
N ASN A 202 -16.59 -0.63 0.69
CA ASN A 202 -16.51 0.59 -0.11
C ASN A 202 -16.87 1.80 0.77
N GLY A 203 -15.87 2.35 1.44
CA GLY A 203 -16.07 3.51 2.31
C GLY A 203 -16.37 4.79 1.52
N ARG A 204 -16.81 5.82 2.25
CA ARG A 204 -17.02 7.15 1.66
C ARG A 204 -15.70 7.73 1.19
N CYS A 205 -15.75 8.50 0.10
CA CYS A 205 -14.61 9.27 -0.35
C CYS A 205 -14.52 10.60 0.42
N SER A 206 -13.31 11.15 0.51
CA SER A 206 -13.05 12.45 1.11
C SER A 206 -12.60 13.46 0.05
N VAL A 207 -13.15 14.66 0.10
CA VAL A 207 -12.66 15.79 -0.70
C VAL A 207 -11.67 16.54 0.16
N ASN A 208 -10.41 16.58 -0.26
CA ASN A 208 -9.28 17.07 0.53
C ASN A 208 -8.59 18.24 -0.16
N THR A 209 -8.03 19.15 0.65
CA THR A 209 -7.13 20.24 0.22
C THR A 209 -5.92 20.29 1.17
N VAL A 210 -4.84 20.93 0.76
CA VAL A 210 -3.68 21.19 1.62
C VAL A 210 -4.05 22.20 2.72
N THR A 211 -3.63 21.96 3.96
CA THR A 211 -3.96 22.85 5.09
C THR A 211 -3.15 24.14 5.08
N SER A 212 -1.85 24.06 4.76
CA SER A 212 -0.91 25.19 4.77
C SER A 212 0.20 24.99 3.75
N LEU A 213 0.65 26.08 3.12
CA LEU A 213 1.86 26.10 2.29
C LEU A 213 3.15 26.10 3.13
N THR A 214 3.03 26.24 4.45
CA THR A 214 4.14 26.18 5.41
C THR A 214 3.75 25.22 6.53
N PRO A 215 3.95 23.90 6.34
CA PRO A 215 3.51 22.91 7.32
C PRO A 215 4.32 23.03 8.62
N THR A 216 3.62 22.83 9.74
CA THR A 216 4.20 22.80 11.08
C THR A 216 3.92 21.44 11.74
N LEU A 217 4.31 21.27 13.00
CA LEU A 217 3.88 20.08 13.75
C LEU A 217 2.37 20.11 14.03
N GLU A 218 1.78 21.31 14.17
CA GLU A 218 0.36 21.49 14.47
C GLU A 218 -0.54 21.18 13.27
N THR A 219 -0.02 21.34 12.04
CA THR A 219 -0.77 20.97 10.82
C THR A 219 -0.84 19.46 10.59
N GLY A 220 -0.16 18.63 11.40
CA GLY A 220 -0.16 17.18 11.24
C GLY A 220 0.28 16.75 9.84
N TYR A 221 -0.55 15.95 9.16
CA TYR A 221 -0.35 15.54 7.77
C TYR A 221 -0.40 16.67 6.73
N ASN A 222 -0.83 17.86 7.15
CA ASN A 222 -1.03 19.05 6.31
C ASN A 222 -2.14 18.86 5.26
N THR A 223 -3.18 18.10 5.62
CA THR A 223 -4.34 17.81 4.77
C THR A 223 -5.63 18.13 5.55
N SER A 224 -6.55 18.85 4.91
CA SER A 224 -7.87 19.19 5.44
C SER A 224 -8.95 18.50 4.61
N THR A 225 -9.87 17.77 5.26
CA THR A 225 -11.07 17.25 4.59
C THR A 225 -12.16 18.32 4.57
N VAL A 226 -12.52 18.77 3.37
CA VAL A 226 -13.57 19.77 3.13
C VAL A 226 -14.95 19.14 3.31
N GLN A 227 -15.14 17.94 2.76
CA GLN A 227 -16.39 17.19 2.84
C GLN A 227 -16.16 15.70 2.62
N SER A 228 -17.12 14.88 3.04
CA SER A 228 -17.19 13.47 2.67
C SER A 228 -18.29 13.25 1.63
N VAL A 229 -18.00 12.54 0.55
CA VAL A 229 -18.95 12.21 -0.52
C VAL A 229 -19.22 10.70 -0.56
N PRO A 230 -20.36 10.24 -1.10
CA PRO A 230 -20.61 8.80 -1.26
C PRO A 230 -19.53 8.12 -2.13
N SER A 231 -19.27 6.83 -1.88
CA SER A 231 -18.52 6.01 -2.84
C SER A 231 -19.28 5.93 -4.17
N PRO A 232 -18.58 5.86 -5.31
CA PRO A 232 -19.18 5.48 -6.59
C PRO A 232 -19.84 4.10 -6.56
N ILE A 233 -19.40 3.23 -5.63
CA ILE A 233 -20.00 1.93 -5.40
C ILE A 233 -21.17 2.06 -4.42
N SER A 234 -22.33 1.54 -4.83
CA SER A 234 -23.60 1.74 -4.12
C SER A 234 -23.76 0.91 -2.85
N HIS A 235 -22.96 -0.15 -2.68
CA HIS A 235 -23.03 -1.06 -1.54
C HIS A 235 -21.79 -0.89 -0.65
N LEU A 236 -22.01 -0.93 0.67
CA LEU A 236 -20.93 -0.75 1.64
C LEU A 236 -20.04 -2.00 1.75
N GLY A 237 -20.58 -3.17 2.06
CA GLY A 237 -19.75 -4.35 2.34
C GLY A 237 -19.25 -5.04 1.08
N GLN A 238 -17.94 -5.32 1.01
CA GLN A 238 -17.30 -6.09 -0.06
C GLN A 238 -16.24 -7.02 0.54
N PRO A 239 -16.62 -7.96 1.43
CA PRO A 239 -15.65 -8.96 1.89
C PRO A 239 -15.25 -9.85 0.71
N GLU A 240 -13.97 -10.20 0.63
CA GLU A 240 -13.45 -11.02 -0.46
C GLU A 240 -12.65 -12.21 0.05
N ALA A 241 -12.70 -13.30 -0.71
CA ALA A 241 -11.80 -14.44 -0.61
C ALA A 241 -11.02 -14.53 -1.93
N ILE A 242 -9.71 -14.36 -1.87
CA ILE A 242 -8.85 -14.24 -3.05
C ILE A 242 -7.95 -15.48 -3.12
N ASP A 243 -8.08 -16.27 -4.17
CA ASP A 243 -7.14 -17.36 -4.46
C ASP A 243 -5.75 -16.75 -4.70
N VAL A 244 -4.76 -17.17 -3.91
CA VAL A 244 -3.41 -16.57 -3.93
C VAL A 244 -2.65 -16.95 -5.20
N SER A 245 -2.91 -18.13 -5.77
CA SER A 245 -2.26 -18.60 -6.99
C SER A 245 -2.62 -17.72 -8.17
N THR A 246 -3.90 -17.37 -8.29
CA THR A 246 -4.46 -16.72 -9.49
C THR A 246 -4.82 -15.25 -9.28
N GLY A 247 -5.05 -14.83 -8.04
CA GLY A 247 -5.63 -13.53 -7.70
C GLY A 247 -7.13 -13.42 -7.98
N GLN A 248 -7.78 -14.51 -8.41
CA GLN A 248 -9.23 -14.55 -8.64
C GLN A 248 -10.01 -14.57 -7.32
N THR A 249 -11.21 -14.00 -7.33
CA THR A 249 -12.13 -14.13 -6.20
C THR A 249 -12.81 -15.50 -6.25
N LEU A 250 -12.88 -16.19 -5.10
CA LEU A 250 -13.52 -17.50 -4.93
C LEU A 250 -15.05 -17.44 -4.83
#